data_AF-A0A6B9ZKY3-F1
#
_entry.id   AF-A0A6B9ZKY3-F1
#
_cell.length_a   1.000
_cell.length_b   1.000
_cell.length_c   1.000
_cell.angle_alpha   90.00
_cell.angle_beta   90.00
_cell.angle_gamma   90.00
#
_symmetry.space_group_name_H-M   'P 1'
#
loop_
_entity.id
_entity.type
_entity.pdbx_description
1 polymer ?
#
loop_
_entity_poly.entity_id
_entity_poly.type
_entity_poly.pdbx_seq_one_letter_code
_entity_poly.pdbx_strand_id
1 'polypeptide(L)'
;MKRTSFILAAILINLSFAKAQANAYAYNENNSSIVSNDETPAPVNAFKLKVSQVDAEALIFKITVENPGTEKVVLSIKDANNYTLHQESLPVTMLYVAKFNMQELQDGVYTFEIRKGRSRLAEKIVNIKTETSISRTVSVQ
;
A
#
# COMPACT_ATOMS: atom_id res chain seq x y z
N MET A 1 -26.22 65.59 18.70
CA MET A 1 -25.74 64.19 18.56
C MET A 1 -26.94 63.27 18.55
N LYS A 2 -27.28 62.67 17.40
CA LYS A 2 -28.42 61.75 17.24
C LYS A 2 -27.90 60.31 17.26
N ARG A 3 -28.44 59.48 18.15
CA ARG A 3 -28.15 58.03 18.21
C ARG A 3 -29.28 57.31 17.51
N THR A 4 -28.98 56.70 16.36
CA THR A 4 -29.88 55.77 15.66
C THR A 4 -29.52 54.36 16.09
N SER A 5 -30.40 53.73 16.85
CA SER A 5 -30.33 52.30 17.16
C SER A 5 -30.89 51.50 15.99
N PHE A 6 -30.10 50.59 15.43
CA PHE A 6 -30.57 49.56 14.49
C PHE A 6 -30.83 48.29 15.28
N ILE A 7 -32.08 47.83 15.30
CA ILE A 7 -32.48 46.52 15.81
C ILE A 7 -32.32 45.54 14.65
N LEU A 8 -31.45 44.54 14.80
CA LEU A 8 -31.31 43.45 13.83
C LEU A 8 -32.03 42.22 14.39
N ALA A 9 -33.19 41.89 13.83
CA ALA A 9 -33.92 40.68 14.16
C ALA A 9 -33.26 39.47 13.48
N ALA A 10 -32.77 38.50 14.26
CA ALA A 10 -32.21 37.26 13.75
C ALA A 10 -33.35 36.28 13.40
N ILE A 11 -33.53 35.98 12.12
CA ILE A 11 -34.47 34.94 11.67
C ILE A 11 -33.71 33.60 11.67
N LEU A 12 -34.01 32.74 12.63
CA LEU A 12 -33.54 31.36 12.70
C LEU A 12 -34.36 30.49 11.73
N ILE A 13 -33.78 30.15 10.58
CA ILE A 13 -34.37 29.18 9.65
C ILE A 13 -33.92 27.78 10.08
N ASN A 14 -34.83 27.00 10.67
CA ASN A 14 -34.66 25.58 10.92
C ASN A 14 -34.76 24.81 9.60
N LEU A 15 -33.63 24.36 9.05
CA LEU A 15 -33.60 23.41 7.94
C LEU A 15 -33.56 21.98 8.50
N SER A 16 -34.71 21.33 8.50
CA SER A 16 -34.85 19.92 8.85
C SER A 16 -34.31 19.05 7.70
N PHE A 17 -33.14 18.42 7.87
CA PHE A 17 -32.67 17.38 6.95
C PHE A 17 -33.38 16.06 7.29
N ALA A 18 -34.33 15.65 6.45
CA ALA A 18 -34.89 14.30 6.52
C ALA A 18 -33.81 13.28 6.11
N LYS A 19 -33.42 12.39 7.02
CA LYS A 19 -32.67 11.17 6.67
C LYS A 19 -33.64 9.98 6.69
N ALA A 20 -34.07 9.57 5.50
CA ALA A 20 -34.81 8.33 5.31
C ALA A 20 -34.22 7.59 4.11
N GLN A 21 -33.12 6.87 4.36
CA GLN A 21 -32.72 5.74 3.52
C GLN A 21 -32.38 4.60 4.48
N ALA A 22 -33.41 3.82 4.83
CA ALA A 22 -33.22 2.52 5.46
C ALA A 22 -32.81 1.55 4.35
N ASN A 23 -31.54 1.15 4.33
CA ASN A 23 -31.12 0.01 3.53
C ASN A 23 -31.67 -1.25 4.21
N ALA A 24 -32.82 -1.73 3.72
CA ALA A 24 -33.31 -3.05 4.05
C ALA A 24 -32.40 -4.08 3.36
N TYR A 25 -31.47 -4.65 4.12
CA TYR A 25 -30.74 -5.83 3.69
C TYR A 25 -31.67 -7.04 3.77
N ALA A 26 -32.06 -7.59 2.62
CA ALA A 26 -32.68 -8.90 2.56
C ALA A 26 -31.57 -9.97 2.74
N TYR A 27 -31.60 -10.70 3.86
CA TYR A 27 -30.83 -11.91 4.09
C TYR A 27 -31.51 -13.06 3.35
N ASN A 28 -30.87 -13.60 2.32
CA ASN A 28 -31.32 -14.79 1.63
C ASN A 28 -30.36 -15.94 1.97
N GLU A 29 -30.83 -16.85 2.83
CA GLU A 29 -30.14 -18.07 3.21
C GLU A 29 -30.68 -19.23 2.37
N ASN A 30 -30.17 -19.35 1.15
CA ASN A 30 -30.47 -20.50 0.29
C ASN A 30 -29.25 -21.41 0.27
N ASN A 31 -29.24 -22.37 1.20
CA ASN A 31 -28.40 -23.54 1.13
C ASN A 31 -28.79 -24.34 -0.14
N SER A 32 -27.98 -24.23 -1.18
CA SER A 32 -28.07 -25.09 -2.36
C SER A 32 -26.66 -25.34 -2.86
N SER A 33 -26.10 -26.44 -2.36
CA SER A 33 -24.93 -27.11 -2.89
C SER A 33 -25.15 -27.44 -4.37
N ILE A 34 -24.59 -26.61 -5.25
CA ILE A 34 -24.35 -26.95 -6.64
C ILE A 34 -22.84 -26.93 -6.83
N VAL A 35 -22.29 -28.14 -6.97
CA VAL A 35 -20.94 -28.37 -7.48
C VAL A 35 -20.90 -27.78 -8.88
N SER A 36 -20.37 -26.56 -8.99
CA SER A 36 -19.99 -25.97 -10.27
C SER A 36 -18.48 -26.11 -10.39
N ASN A 37 -18.03 -27.05 -11.22
CA ASN A 37 -16.74 -26.94 -11.90
C ASN A 37 -16.85 -25.75 -12.86
N ASP A 38 -16.83 -24.55 -12.31
CA ASP A 38 -16.58 -23.34 -13.06
C ASP A 38 -15.12 -23.02 -12.80
N GLU A 39 -14.22 -23.56 -13.62
CA GLU A 39 -12.91 -22.93 -13.81
C GLU A 39 -13.20 -21.57 -14.45
N THR A 40 -13.64 -20.62 -13.62
CA THR A 40 -13.57 -19.21 -13.97
C THR A 40 -12.12 -18.99 -14.38
N PRO A 41 -11.82 -18.61 -15.65
CA PRO A 41 -10.45 -18.34 -16.03
C PRO A 41 -9.96 -17.25 -15.08
N ALA A 42 -8.97 -17.59 -14.24
CA ALA A 42 -8.37 -16.61 -13.36
C ALA A 42 -8.01 -15.38 -14.20
N PRO A 43 -8.36 -14.15 -13.77
CA PRO A 43 -8.14 -12.97 -14.60
C PRO A 43 -6.67 -12.93 -15.00
N VAL A 44 -6.42 -13.06 -16.30
CA VAL A 44 -5.10 -13.32 -16.91
C VAL A 44 -4.11 -12.16 -16.65
N ASN A 45 -4.57 -11.03 -16.09
CA ASN A 45 -3.77 -9.83 -15.85
C ASN A 45 -3.92 -9.26 -14.42
N ALA A 46 -3.87 -10.11 -13.39
CA ALA A 46 -3.79 -9.61 -12.01
C ALA A 46 -2.49 -8.81 -11.79
N PHE A 47 -2.60 -7.65 -11.13
CA PHE A 47 -1.46 -6.86 -10.66
C PHE A 47 -0.56 -7.70 -9.76
N LYS A 48 0.77 -7.64 -9.94
CA LYS A 48 1.72 -8.34 -9.06
C LYS A 48 2.93 -7.47 -8.73
N LEU A 49 3.30 -7.43 -7.45
CA LEU A 49 4.56 -6.88 -6.97
C LEU A 49 5.46 -8.02 -6.48
N LYS A 50 6.66 -8.12 -7.06
CA LYS A 50 7.72 -9.03 -6.61
C LYS A 50 8.93 -8.21 -6.16
N VAL A 51 9.50 -8.59 -5.03
CA VAL A 51 10.74 -8.03 -4.50
C VAL A 51 11.65 -9.20 -4.17
N SER A 52 12.85 -9.20 -4.76
CA SER A 52 13.85 -10.25 -4.57
C SER A 52 15.21 -9.61 -4.40
N GLN A 53 16.00 -10.09 -3.44
CA GLN A 53 17.41 -9.74 -3.34
C GLN A 53 18.15 -10.34 -4.55
N VAL A 54 19.03 -9.56 -5.18
CA VAL A 54 19.76 -9.96 -6.39
C VAL A 54 20.90 -10.92 -6.05
N ASP A 55 21.56 -10.70 -4.91
CA ASP A 55 22.69 -11.46 -4.41
C ASP A 55 22.57 -11.53 -2.88
N ALA A 56 22.80 -12.69 -2.28
CA ALA A 56 22.70 -12.87 -0.83
C ALA A 56 23.70 -11.99 -0.06
N GLU A 57 24.85 -11.68 -0.66
CA GLU A 57 25.91 -10.88 -0.03
C GLU A 57 25.75 -9.38 -0.27
N ALA A 58 24.81 -8.97 -1.14
CA ALA A 58 24.58 -7.56 -1.46
C ALA A 58 23.14 -7.13 -1.13
N LEU A 59 22.99 -5.96 -0.50
CA LEU A 59 21.68 -5.35 -0.26
C LEU A 59 21.14 -4.66 -1.53
N ILE A 60 21.10 -5.39 -2.65
CA ILE A 60 20.53 -4.93 -3.90
C ILE A 60 19.22 -5.68 -4.13
N PHE A 61 18.11 -4.94 -4.20
CA PHE A 61 16.79 -5.52 -4.38
C PHE A 61 16.26 -5.24 -5.79
N LYS A 62 15.87 -6.29 -6.49
CA LYS A 62 15.15 -6.21 -7.77
C LYS A 62 13.65 -6.15 -7.48
N ILE A 63 13.02 -5.14 -8.03
CA ILE A 63 11.58 -4.94 -8.01
C ILE A 63 11.02 -5.27 -9.38
N THR A 64 9.96 -6.05 -9.41
CA THR A 64 9.19 -6.36 -10.62
C THR A 64 7.73 -6.07 -10.36
N VAL A 65 7.15 -5.18 -11.17
CA VAL A 65 5.72 -4.87 -11.16
C VAL A 65 5.13 -5.34 -12.48
N GLU A 66 4.21 -6.29 -12.40
CA GLU A 66 3.49 -6.84 -13.55
C GLU A 66 2.07 -6.27 -13.57
N ASN A 67 1.62 -5.89 -14.77
CA ASN A 67 0.28 -5.35 -15.03
C ASN A 67 -0.11 -4.20 -14.08
N PRO A 68 0.68 -3.10 -14.00
CA PRO A 68 0.32 -1.92 -13.19
C PRO A 68 -0.99 -1.24 -13.64
N GLY A 69 -1.50 -1.61 -14.82
CA GLY A 69 -2.69 -1.02 -15.43
C GLY A 69 -2.34 0.12 -16.38
N THR A 70 -3.36 0.86 -16.80
CA THR A 70 -3.24 2.03 -17.68
C THR A 70 -3.13 3.35 -16.91
N GLU A 71 -3.39 3.31 -15.60
CA GLU A 71 -3.32 4.48 -14.72
C GLU A 71 -1.90 4.66 -14.17
N LYS A 72 -1.58 5.91 -13.83
CA LYS A 72 -0.31 6.25 -13.19
C LYS A 72 -0.26 5.65 -11.78
N VAL A 73 0.76 4.81 -11.53
CA VAL A 73 1.07 4.28 -10.20
C VAL A 73 2.39 4.85 -9.69
N VAL A 74 2.55 4.87 -8.37
CA VAL A 74 3.74 5.38 -7.68
C VAL A 74 4.35 4.26 -6.87
N LEU A 75 5.65 4.03 -7.05
CA LEU A 75 6.46 3.22 -6.15
C LEU A 75 7.06 4.12 -5.07
N SER A 76 6.94 3.70 -3.83
CA SER A 76 7.60 4.33 -2.68
C SER A 76 8.40 3.29 -1.91
N ILE A 77 9.60 3.66 -1.45
CA ILE A 77 10.40 2.88 -0.50
C ILE A 77 10.41 3.65 0.81
N LYS A 78 10.01 3.01 1.90
CA LYS A 78 9.87 3.63 3.21
C LYS A 78 10.66 2.87 4.28
N ASP A 79 11.13 3.60 5.28
CA ASP A 79 11.71 3.02 6.50
C ASP A 79 10.62 2.60 7.51
N ALA A 80 11.06 2.09 8.67
CA ALA A 80 10.18 1.66 9.76
C ALA A 80 9.33 2.81 10.38
N ASN A 81 9.75 4.06 10.22
CA ASN A 81 9.02 5.24 10.68
C ASN A 81 8.05 5.78 9.63
N ASN A 82 7.87 5.07 8.51
CA ASN A 82 7.13 5.51 7.32
C ASN A 82 7.74 6.73 6.62
N TYR A 83 9.01 7.06 6.90
CA TYR A 83 9.72 8.09 6.15
C TYR A 83 10.02 7.56 4.75
N THR A 84 9.72 8.38 3.73
CA THR A 84 9.90 7.99 2.33
C THR A 84 11.33 8.27 1.91
N LEU A 85 12.10 7.20 1.67
CA LEU A 85 13.48 7.24 1.21
C LEU A 85 13.57 7.41 -0.30
N HIS A 86 12.62 6.82 -1.03
CA HIS A 86 12.53 6.93 -2.50
C HIS A 86 11.08 7.01 -2.93
N GLN A 87 10.82 7.77 -4.00
CA GLN A 87 9.51 7.80 -4.63
C GLN A 87 9.64 8.05 -6.13
N GLU A 88 8.95 7.24 -6.93
CA GLU A 88 8.96 7.36 -8.38
C GLU A 88 7.59 7.04 -8.98
N SER A 89 7.26 7.73 -10.07
CA SER A 89 6.10 7.38 -10.88
C SER A 89 6.50 6.31 -11.88
N LEU A 90 5.77 5.19 -11.91
CA LEU A 90 6.07 4.12 -12.86
C LEU A 90 5.55 4.48 -14.26
N PRO A 91 6.26 4.08 -15.33
CA PRO A 91 5.76 4.21 -16.69
C PRO A 91 4.53 3.32 -16.89
N VAL A 92 3.65 3.71 -17.82
CA VAL A 92 2.45 2.95 -18.17
C VAL A 92 2.85 1.80 -19.11
N THR A 93 3.41 0.74 -18.54
CA THR A 93 3.90 -0.45 -19.24
C THR A 93 3.43 -1.72 -18.55
N MET A 94 3.25 -2.82 -19.28
CA MET A 94 2.81 -4.10 -18.67
C MET A 94 3.83 -4.70 -17.69
N LEU A 95 5.10 -4.33 -17.82
CA LEU A 95 6.17 -4.83 -16.98
C LEU A 95 7.11 -3.68 -16.62
N TYR A 96 7.32 -3.47 -15.33
CA TYR A 96 8.34 -2.59 -14.81
C TYR A 96 9.35 -3.40 -14.01
N VAL A 97 10.65 -3.17 -14.26
CA VAL A 97 11.75 -3.82 -13.53
C VAL A 97 12.80 -2.79 -13.16
N ALA A 98 13.16 -2.73 -11.89
CA ALA A 98 14.20 -1.84 -11.38
C ALA A 98 15.03 -2.52 -10.28
N LYS A 99 16.23 -1.99 -10.04
CA LYS A 99 17.11 -2.41 -8.95
C LYS A 99 17.35 -1.23 -8.02
N PHE A 100 17.28 -1.47 -6.72
CA PHE A 100 17.57 -0.49 -5.68
C PHE A 100 18.75 -0.98 -4.85
N ASN A 101 19.76 -0.11 -4.73
CA ASN A 101 20.89 -0.34 -3.85
C ASN A 101 20.55 0.18 -2.44
N MET A 102 20.54 -0.71 -1.46
CA MET A 102 20.23 -0.43 -0.06
C MET A 102 21.44 -0.66 0.86
N GLN A 103 22.65 -0.76 0.29
CA GLN A 103 23.88 -1.07 1.05
C GLN A 103 24.23 -0.01 2.11
N GLU A 104 23.84 1.24 1.88
CA GLU A 104 24.11 2.35 2.81
C GLU A 104 22.99 2.56 3.84
N LEU A 105 21.94 1.73 3.80
CA LEU A 105 20.84 1.80 4.74
C LEU A 105 21.13 0.98 5.99
N GLN A 106 20.66 1.46 7.13
CA GLN A 106 20.85 0.78 8.41
C GLN A 106 20.03 -0.51 8.49
N ASP A 107 20.39 -1.41 9.40
CA ASP A 107 19.55 -2.54 9.79
C ASP A 107 18.16 -2.05 10.19
N GLY A 108 17.12 -2.71 9.67
CA GLY A 108 15.76 -2.25 9.87
C GLY A 108 14.73 -2.89 8.95
N VAL A 109 13.48 -2.47 9.16
CA VAL A 109 12.33 -2.86 8.35
C VAL A 109 12.13 -1.82 7.24
N TYR A 110 12.02 -2.28 6.01
CA TYR A 110 11.78 -1.42 4.85
C TYR A 110 10.57 -1.91 4.06
N THR A 111 9.78 -0.96 3.59
CA THR A 111 8.53 -1.22 2.88
C THR A 111 8.62 -0.70 1.45
N PHE A 112 8.40 -1.60 0.49
CA PHE A 112 8.14 -1.27 -0.90
C PHE A 112 6.62 -1.18 -1.10
N GLU A 113 6.11 0.01 -1.40
CA GLU A 113 4.68 0.29 -1.56
C GLU A 113 4.37 0.70 -2.99
N ILE A 114 3.33 0.11 -3.59
CA ILE A 114 2.76 0.59 -4.86
C ILE A 114 1.40 1.21 -4.58
N ARG A 115 1.22 2.47 -5.01
CA ARG A 115 -0.03 3.22 -4.85
C ARG A 115 -0.60 3.68 -6.19
N LYS A 116 -1.93 3.74 -6.25
CA LYS A 116 -2.71 4.36 -7.31
C LYS A 116 -3.53 5.50 -6.69
N GLY A 117 -2.99 6.71 -6.77
CA GLY A 117 -3.53 7.86 -6.03
C GLY A 117 -3.58 7.60 -4.53
N ARG A 118 -4.80 7.54 -3.95
CA ARG A 118 -5.02 7.29 -2.52
C ARG A 118 -5.13 5.80 -2.17
N SER A 119 -5.21 4.92 -3.16
CA SER A 119 -5.35 3.49 -2.93
C SER A 119 -3.99 2.80 -2.94
N ARG A 120 -3.72 1.98 -1.93
CA ARG A 120 -2.55 1.09 -1.92
C ARG A 120 -2.88 -0.16 -2.70
N LEU A 121 -2.11 -0.45 -3.75
CA LEU A 121 -2.30 -1.64 -4.59
C LEU A 121 -1.56 -2.85 -4.03
N ALA A 122 -0.33 -2.65 -3.56
CA ALA A 122 0.46 -3.70 -2.95
C ALA A 122 1.54 -3.14 -2.03
N GLU A 123 2.05 -4.03 -1.19
CA GLU A 123 3.12 -3.77 -0.24
C GLU A 123 4.00 -5.00 -0.14
N LYS A 124 5.30 -4.80 -0.01
CA LYS A 124 6.24 -5.85 0.36
C LYS A 124 7.23 -5.32 1.39
N ILE A 125 7.37 -6.07 2.47
CA ILE A 125 8.27 -5.73 3.56
C ILE A 125 9.53 -6.58 3.43
N VAL A 126 10.69 -5.96 3.61
CA VAL A 126 12.00 -6.61 3.74
C VAL A 126 12.65 -6.20 5.06
N ASN A 127 13.45 -7.10 5.63
CA ASN A 127 14.22 -6.83 6.84
C ASN A 127 15.69 -6.91 6.48
N ILE A 128 16.43 -5.83 6.73
CA ILE A 128 17.89 -5.80 6.64
C ILE A 128 18.43 -6.06 8.05
N LYS A 129 19.31 -7.06 8.16
CA LYS A 129 19.93 -7.46 9.43
C LYS A 129 21.38 -7.84 9.18
N THR A 130 22.26 -7.36 10.04
CA THR A 130 23.66 -7.73 10.08
C THR A 130 23.84 -8.94 11.02
N GLU A 131 24.34 -10.05 10.50
CA GLU A 131 24.66 -11.25 11.30
C GLU A 131 26.16 -11.33 11.55
N THR A 132 26.59 -11.24 12.82
CA THR A 132 28.00 -11.43 13.21
C THR A 132 28.18 -12.83 13.80
N SER A 133 29.03 -13.65 13.18
CA SER A 133 29.42 -14.97 13.71
C SER A 133 30.81 -14.90 14.34
N ILE A 134 30.93 -15.26 15.63
CA ILE A 134 32.21 -15.35 16.35
C ILE A 134 32.49 -16.81 16.72
N SER A 135 33.56 -17.39 16.17
CA SER A 135 34.08 -18.71 16.59
C SER A 135 35.32 -18.55 17.45
N ARG A 136 35.33 -19.12 18.67
CA ARG A 136 36.49 -19.14 19.57
C ARG A 136 36.80 -20.59 19.94
N THR A 137 38.00 -21.04 19.64
CA THR A 137 38.55 -22.30 20.13
C THR A 137 39.59 -22.00 21.19
N VAL A 138 39.41 -22.58 22.38
CA VAL A 138 40.40 -22.50 23.47
C VAL A 138 40.86 -23.92 23.77
N SER A 139 42.17 -24.11 23.80
CA SER A 139 42.80 -25.36 24.24
C SER A 139 43.72 -25.04 25.41
N VAL A 140 43.68 -25.89 26.44
CA VAL A 140 44.56 -25.82 27.61
C VAL A 140 45.32 -27.15 27.67
N GLN A 141 46.65 -27.08 27.84
CA GLN A 141 47.53 -28.24 28.05
C GLN A 141 47.51 -28.71 29.49
#